data_AF-A0A937IT80-F1
#
_entry.id   AF-A0A937IT80-F1
#
_cell.length_a   1.000
_cell.length_b   1.000
_cell.length_c   1.000
_cell.angle_alpha   90.00
_cell.angle_beta   90.00
_cell.angle_gamma   90.00
#
_symmetry.space_group_name_H-M   'P 1'
#
loop_
_entity.id
_entity.type
_entity.pdbx_description
1 polymer ?
#
loop_
_entity_poly.entity_id
_entity_poly.type
_entity_poly.pdbx_seq_one_letter_code
_entity_poly.pdbx_strand_id
1 'polypeptide(L)'
;MISISSAQFYNIENGVFLKSALPLDEPRHLCVDIPGHKDRVKVNGHMMVHSCKEGMWNLDERFEKSSINSNKLRMPYYDRCLAAEKAEEGSKIILRRCLDGKLTNWQMIEAKLRLLDHPHLCLTIGSEPSRLTRGGKRLPTRAKARSLSMRTCSDLSVERQLWTLADPLTITKPLLPPKGN
;
A
#
# COMPACT_ATOMS: atom_id res chain seq x y z
N MET A 1 -33.51 -3.65 1.11
CA MET A 1 -32.93 -2.75 2.14
C MET A 1 -31.96 -3.56 2.97
N ILE A 2 -30.66 -3.40 2.74
CA ILE A 2 -29.64 -4.05 3.56
C ILE A 2 -29.44 -3.15 4.77
N SER A 3 -29.77 -3.66 5.95
CA SER A 3 -29.50 -3.00 7.23
C SER A 3 -27.99 -3.03 7.47
N ILE A 4 -27.31 -1.95 7.11
CA ILE A 4 -25.91 -1.73 7.46
C ILE A 4 -25.89 -1.27 8.92
N SER A 5 -25.25 -2.05 9.80
CA SER A 5 -25.16 -1.70 11.21
C SER A 5 -24.28 -0.45 11.40
N SER A 6 -24.58 0.35 12.42
CA SER A 6 -23.84 1.56 12.80
C SER A 6 -22.34 1.32 13.07
N ALA A 7 -21.90 0.08 13.31
CA ALA A 7 -20.51 -0.30 13.45
C ALA A 7 -19.74 -0.32 12.12
N GLN A 8 -20.44 -0.45 10.98
CA GLN A 8 -19.83 -0.55 9.66
C GLN A 8 -19.43 0.82 9.08
N PHE A 9 -20.04 1.91 9.57
CA PHE A 9 -19.64 3.28 9.23
C PHE A 9 -18.49 3.81 10.09
N TYR A 10 -18.28 3.25 11.29
CA TYR A 10 -17.35 3.83 12.28
C TYR A 10 -15.86 3.52 12.05
N ASN A 11 -15.49 2.68 11.07
CA ASN A 11 -14.10 2.19 10.93
C ASN A 11 -13.51 2.14 9.51
N ILE A 12 -14.21 2.62 8.47
CA ILE A 12 -13.66 2.63 7.10
C ILE A 12 -12.66 3.79 6.91
N GLU A 13 -12.80 4.89 7.65
CA GLU A 13 -11.96 6.09 7.53
C GLU A 13 -10.71 6.09 8.43
N ASN A 14 -10.57 5.14 9.36
CA ASN A 14 -9.46 5.06 10.33
C ASN A 14 -8.31 4.15 9.88
N GLY A 15 -8.17 3.92 8.58
CA GLY A 15 -7.09 3.10 8.03
C GLY A 15 -5.72 3.78 8.14
N VAL A 16 -4.69 2.98 8.32
CA VAL A 16 -3.28 3.39 8.24
C VAL A 16 -2.74 3.24 6.83
N PHE A 17 -1.66 3.96 6.54
CA PHE A 17 -0.84 3.66 5.38
C PHE A 17 0.07 2.47 5.66
N LEU A 18 0.24 1.60 4.66
CA LEU A 18 1.42 0.75 4.56
C LEU A 18 2.50 1.53 3.79
N LYS A 19 3.40 2.17 4.53
CA LYS A 19 4.32 3.21 4.06
C LYS A 19 5.75 2.68 4.03
N SER A 20 6.54 3.06 3.03
CA SER A 20 7.98 2.79 3.01
C SER A 20 8.64 3.43 4.23
N ALA A 21 9.46 2.69 4.96
CA ALA A 21 10.11 3.22 6.17
C ALA A 21 11.10 4.35 5.83
N LEU A 22 11.72 4.28 4.65
CA LEU A 22 12.56 5.32 4.09
C LEU A 22 11.82 6.08 2.97
N PRO A 23 12.16 7.37 2.74
CA PRO A 23 11.54 8.14 1.67
C PRO A 23 11.93 7.66 0.27
N LEU A 24 13.07 6.96 0.13
CA LEU A 24 13.68 6.65 -1.16
C LEU A 24 13.85 7.95 -1.99
N ASP A 25 13.27 8.01 -3.18
CA ASP A 25 13.31 9.16 -4.09
C ASP A 25 12.03 10.03 -4.03
N GLU A 26 11.20 9.85 -3.01
CA GLU A 26 9.98 10.60 -2.75
C GLU A 26 9.97 11.09 -1.29
N PRO A 27 10.19 12.39 -1.00
CA PRO A 27 10.27 12.90 0.37
C PRO A 27 8.97 12.71 1.18
N ARG A 28 7.83 12.51 0.52
CA ARG A 28 6.55 12.16 1.17
C ARG A 28 6.43 10.67 1.50
N HIS A 29 7.45 9.88 1.16
CA HIS A 29 7.48 8.43 1.11
C HIS A 29 6.50 7.83 0.10
N LEU A 30 6.60 6.52 -0.07
CA LEU A 30 5.74 5.74 -0.95
C LEU A 30 4.82 4.84 -0.12
N CYS A 31 3.54 4.82 -0.46
CA CYS A 31 2.50 4.03 0.17
C CYS A 31 1.97 2.98 -0.80
N VAL A 32 1.63 1.78 -0.31
CA VAL A 32 1.00 0.74 -1.13
C VAL A 32 -0.36 1.23 -1.62
N ASP A 33 -0.56 1.17 -2.94
CA ASP A 33 -1.63 1.84 -3.66
C ASP A 33 -2.32 0.91 -4.67
N ILE A 34 -3.63 1.07 -4.82
CA ILE A 34 -4.39 0.47 -5.92
C ILE A 34 -4.39 1.43 -7.11
N PRO A 35 -3.92 1.02 -8.31
CA PRO A 35 -3.90 1.92 -9.45
C PRO A 35 -5.28 2.46 -9.81
N GLY A 36 -5.36 3.78 -10.02
CA GLY A 36 -6.57 4.47 -10.42
C GLY A 36 -6.88 5.63 -9.49
N HIS A 37 -8.11 6.15 -9.56
CA HIS A 37 -8.55 7.23 -8.68
C HIS A 37 -10.07 7.19 -8.53
N LYS A 38 -10.55 7.20 -7.29
CA LYS A 38 -11.98 7.17 -6.95
C LYS A 38 -12.73 6.02 -7.65
N ASP A 39 -13.71 6.35 -8.48
CA ASP A 39 -14.54 5.46 -9.27
C ASP A 39 -13.76 4.66 -10.33
N ARG A 40 -12.51 5.06 -10.63
CA ARG A 40 -11.63 4.38 -11.60
C ARG A 40 -10.55 3.52 -10.97
N VAL A 41 -10.64 3.23 -9.68
CA VAL A 41 -9.70 2.32 -9.01
C VAL A 41 -9.83 0.91 -9.60
N LYS A 42 -8.69 0.33 -9.97
CA LYS A 42 -8.60 -0.99 -10.59
C LYS A 42 -8.35 -2.03 -9.50
N VAL A 43 -9.40 -2.38 -8.75
CA VAL A 43 -9.32 -3.36 -7.63
C VAL A 43 -8.77 -4.73 -8.08
N ASN A 44 -9.02 -5.12 -9.33
CA ASN A 44 -8.50 -6.36 -9.91
C ASN A 44 -7.13 -6.20 -10.62
N GLY A 45 -6.50 -5.03 -10.50
CA GLY A 45 -5.19 -4.74 -11.06
C GLY A 45 -4.04 -5.16 -10.14
N HIS A 46 -2.82 -5.04 -10.64
CA HIS A 46 -1.62 -5.21 -9.82
C HIS A 46 -1.39 -3.96 -8.96
N MET A 47 -1.10 -4.18 -7.69
CA MET A 47 -0.75 -3.12 -6.75
C MET A 47 0.57 -2.47 -7.15
N MET A 48 0.74 -1.23 -6.69
CA MET A 48 1.98 -0.47 -6.85
C MET A 48 2.27 0.27 -5.54
N VAL A 49 3.33 1.07 -5.53
CA VAL A 49 3.44 2.14 -4.54
C VAL A 49 3.30 3.50 -5.22
N HIS A 50 2.76 4.45 -4.49
CA HIS A 50 2.51 5.82 -4.93
C HIS A 50 2.94 6.80 -3.85
N SER A 51 3.21 8.07 -4.17
CA SER A 51 3.40 9.11 -3.16
C SER A 51 2.21 9.09 -2.19
N CYS A 52 2.49 8.96 -0.88
CA CYS A 52 1.46 8.90 0.14
C CYS A 52 0.51 10.11 0.06
N LYS A 53 -0.79 9.84 -0.02
CA LYS A 53 -1.85 10.83 -0.27
C LYS A 53 -2.32 11.49 1.03
N GLU A 54 -1.44 12.23 1.68
CA GLU A 54 -1.76 12.99 2.90
C GLU A 54 -2.62 14.22 2.59
N GLY A 55 -3.64 14.49 3.41
CA GLY A 55 -4.52 15.66 3.27
C GLY A 55 -5.38 15.67 2.01
N MET A 56 -5.60 14.50 1.41
CA MET A 56 -6.45 14.30 0.24
C MET A 56 -7.10 12.90 0.26
N TRP A 57 -7.98 12.62 -0.71
CA TRP A 57 -8.60 11.30 -0.83
C TRP A 57 -7.55 10.22 -1.05
N ASN A 58 -7.57 9.20 -0.19
CA ASN A 58 -6.52 8.20 -0.08
C ASN A 58 -7.03 6.81 0.32
N LEU A 59 -8.32 6.54 0.10
CA LEU A 59 -8.93 5.25 0.48
C LEU A 59 -8.31 4.05 -0.25
N ASP A 60 -7.70 4.30 -1.41
CA ASP A 60 -6.87 3.37 -2.20
C ASP A 60 -5.46 3.09 -1.62
N GLU A 61 -5.10 3.71 -0.50
CA GLU A 61 -3.85 3.48 0.22
C GLU A 61 -4.08 3.06 1.69
N ARG A 62 -5.34 2.79 2.09
CA ARG A 62 -5.71 2.51 3.48
C ARG A 62 -5.78 1.03 3.82
N PHE A 63 -5.13 0.67 4.91
CA PHE A 63 -5.17 -0.64 5.54
C PHE A 63 -5.75 -0.57 6.95
N GLU A 64 -6.46 -1.61 7.36
CA GLU A 64 -6.94 -1.78 8.73
C GLU A 64 -5.75 -2.10 9.65
N LYS A 65 -5.40 -1.20 10.57
CA LYS A 65 -4.20 -1.34 11.43
C LYS A 65 -4.17 -2.65 12.22
N SER A 66 -5.31 -3.07 12.73
CA SER A 66 -5.46 -4.33 13.50
C SER A 66 -5.29 -5.58 12.66
N SER A 67 -5.47 -5.53 11.34
CA SER A 67 -5.49 -6.75 10.52
C SER A 67 -4.14 -7.47 10.53
N ILE A 68 -3.03 -6.74 10.72
CA ILE A 68 -1.69 -7.34 10.75
C ILE A 68 -1.51 -8.31 11.92
N ASN A 69 -2.22 -8.08 13.04
CA ASN A 69 -2.21 -8.98 14.20
C ASN A 69 -2.84 -10.35 13.88
N SER A 70 -3.68 -10.40 12.85
CA SER A 70 -4.26 -11.63 12.30
C SER A 70 -3.52 -12.12 11.04
N ASN A 71 -2.29 -11.65 10.82
CA ASN A 71 -1.47 -11.90 9.64
C ASN A 71 -2.12 -11.42 8.33
N LYS A 72 -2.98 -10.41 8.37
CA LYS A 72 -3.65 -9.87 7.17
C LYS A 72 -3.24 -8.42 6.93
N LEU A 73 -3.32 -8.00 5.67
CA LEU A 73 -3.26 -6.59 5.28
C LEU A 73 -4.56 -6.27 4.57
N ARG A 74 -5.61 -5.97 5.35
CA ARG A 74 -6.95 -5.72 4.82
C ARG A 74 -7.11 -4.25 4.44
N MET A 75 -7.63 -3.99 3.26
CA MET A 75 -8.09 -2.68 2.81
C MET A 75 -9.60 -2.58 3.03
N PRO A 76 -10.07 -1.91 4.12
CA PRO A 76 -11.46 -2.02 4.57
C PRO A 76 -12.46 -1.43 3.56
N TYR A 77 -12.10 -0.35 2.87
CA TYR A 77 -12.98 0.29 1.88
C TYR A 77 -13.35 -0.63 0.71
N TYR A 78 -12.45 -1.54 0.31
CA TYR A 78 -12.67 -2.46 -0.80
C TYR A 78 -13.05 -3.88 -0.35
N ASP A 79 -13.04 -4.13 0.96
CA ASP A 79 -13.19 -5.46 1.55
C ASP A 79 -12.30 -6.53 0.88
N ARG A 80 -11.01 -6.19 0.73
CA ARG A 80 -9.99 -7.07 0.14
C ARG A 80 -8.74 -7.09 1.00
N CYS A 81 -7.95 -8.14 0.86
CA CYS A 81 -6.63 -8.24 1.47
C CYS A 81 -5.54 -8.24 0.42
N LEU A 82 -4.40 -7.65 0.78
CA LEU A 82 -3.17 -7.75 0.01
C LEU A 82 -2.76 -9.22 -0.13
N ALA A 83 -2.33 -9.61 -1.32
CA ALA A 83 -1.90 -10.96 -1.60
C ALA A 83 -0.75 -10.96 -2.60
N ALA A 84 0.15 -11.93 -2.47
CA ALA A 84 1.01 -12.28 -3.59
C ALA A 84 0.19 -13.08 -4.62
N GLU A 85 0.47 -12.88 -5.91
CA GLU A 85 -0.16 -13.67 -6.96
C GLU A 85 0.33 -15.13 -6.93
N LYS A 86 1.61 -15.30 -6.60
CA LYS A 86 2.33 -16.58 -6.45
C LYS A 86 3.41 -16.46 -5.37
N ALA A 87 3.84 -17.59 -4.81
CA ALA A 87 4.96 -17.65 -3.87
C ALA A 87 6.33 -17.78 -4.58
N GLU A 88 6.67 -16.82 -5.43
CA GLU A 88 7.94 -16.80 -6.17
C GLU A 88 8.49 -15.39 -6.33
N GLU A 89 9.80 -15.28 -6.59
CA GLU A 89 10.43 -14.00 -6.87
C GLU A 89 9.87 -13.36 -8.16
N GLY A 90 9.63 -12.05 -8.12
CA GLY A 90 9.05 -11.27 -9.21
C GLY A 90 7.52 -11.33 -9.27
N SER A 91 6.89 -12.14 -8.42
CA SER A 91 5.43 -12.26 -8.37
C SER A 91 4.76 -10.90 -8.11
N LYS A 92 3.64 -10.66 -8.80
CA LYS A 92 2.85 -9.45 -8.65
C LYS A 92 2.09 -9.47 -7.33
N ILE A 93 1.78 -8.27 -6.85
CA ILE A 93 0.92 -8.08 -5.69
C ILE A 93 -0.47 -7.70 -6.19
N ILE A 94 -1.48 -8.34 -5.62
CA ILE A 94 -2.88 -8.20 -6.03
C ILE A 94 -3.76 -8.10 -4.79
N LEU A 95 -5.04 -7.84 -5.01
CA LEU A 95 -6.08 -7.94 -3.99
C LEU A 95 -6.88 -9.23 -4.17
N ARG A 96 -7.14 -9.92 -3.05
CA ARG A 96 -7.99 -11.12 -2.99
C ARG A 96 -8.98 -11.02 -1.85
N ARG A 97 -9.92 -11.96 -1.73
CA ARG A 97 -10.74 -12.05 -0.52
C ARG A 97 -9.81 -12.42 0.64
N CYS A 98 -10.09 -11.87 1.81
CA CYS A 98 -9.21 -12.07 2.97
C CYS A 98 -9.10 -13.53 3.44
N LEU A 99 -10.02 -14.41 3.02
CA LEU A 99 -10.00 -15.83 3.35
C LEU A 99 -9.31 -16.71 2.29
N ASP A 100 -8.74 -16.14 1.23
CA ASP A 100 -8.18 -16.91 0.09
C ASP A 100 -6.79 -17.57 0.37
N GLY A 101 -6.54 -18.01 1.60
CA GLY A 101 -5.44 -18.92 1.95
C GLY A 101 -4.03 -18.30 2.07
N LYS A 102 -3.01 -19.14 1.88
CA LYS A 102 -1.58 -18.92 2.23
C LYS A 102 -0.96 -17.64 1.65
N LEU A 103 -1.30 -17.27 0.42
CA LEU A 103 -0.74 -16.09 -0.26
C LEU A 103 -1.31 -14.74 0.21
N THR A 104 -2.31 -14.76 1.10
CA THR A 104 -2.92 -13.58 1.72
C THR A 104 -2.41 -13.32 3.15
N ASN A 105 -1.55 -14.21 3.67
CA ASN A 105 -1.03 -14.14 5.02
C ASN A 105 0.36 -13.48 5.04
N TRP A 106 0.49 -12.45 5.85
CA TRP A 106 1.69 -11.63 5.97
C TRP A 106 2.16 -11.57 7.41
N GLN A 107 3.47 -11.54 7.61
CA GLN A 107 4.09 -11.31 8.89
C GLN A 107 5.04 -10.12 8.79
N MET A 108 4.94 -9.19 9.73
CA MET A 108 5.91 -8.10 9.85
C MET A 108 6.99 -8.52 10.85
N ILE A 109 8.23 -8.70 10.39
CA ILE A 109 9.40 -9.00 11.22
C ILE A 109 10.48 -7.99 10.86
N GLU A 110 11.00 -7.27 11.86
CA GLU A 110 12.06 -6.27 11.65
C GLU A 110 11.73 -5.27 10.54
N ALA A 111 10.48 -4.77 10.54
CA ALA A 111 9.91 -3.91 9.51
C ALA A 111 9.87 -4.50 8.08
N LYS A 112 10.25 -5.76 7.87
CA LYS A 112 10.05 -6.48 6.60
C LYS A 112 8.69 -7.19 6.61
N LEU A 113 7.93 -7.05 5.54
CA LEU A 113 6.69 -7.80 5.33
C LEU A 113 6.98 -9.06 4.54
N ARG A 114 6.84 -10.21 5.21
CA ARG A 114 7.11 -11.55 4.65
C ARG A 114 5.81 -12.29 4.40
N LEU A 115 5.75 -13.14 3.37
CA LEU A 115 4.67 -14.11 3.26
C LEU A 115 4.81 -15.14 4.39
N LEU A 116 3.73 -15.39 5.13
CA LEU A 116 3.77 -16.24 6.33
C LEU A 116 4.30 -17.65 6.03
N ASP A 117 3.79 -18.27 4.97
CA ASP A 117 4.19 -19.62 4.55
C ASP A 117 5.50 -19.64 3.71
N HIS A 118 6.02 -18.47 3.32
CA HIS A 118 7.22 -18.34 2.50
C HIS A 118 8.12 -17.21 3.04
N PRO A 119 8.71 -17.37 4.24
CA PRO A 119 9.34 -16.27 4.97
C PRO A 119 10.61 -15.70 4.32
N HIS A 120 11.14 -16.38 3.29
CA HIS A 120 12.25 -15.88 2.48
C HIS A 120 11.81 -14.85 1.43
N LEU A 121 10.50 -14.67 1.19
CA LEU A 121 9.96 -13.71 0.25
C LEU A 121 9.40 -12.49 0.99
N CYS A 122 9.88 -11.31 0.60
CA CYS A 122 9.52 -10.01 1.14
C CYS A 122 8.75 -9.16 0.12
N LEU A 123 7.75 -8.41 0.61
CA LEU A 123 7.13 -7.34 -0.14
C LEU A 123 8.18 -6.26 -0.41
N THR A 124 8.44 -5.97 -1.69
CA THR A 124 9.59 -5.17 -2.10
C THR A 124 9.22 -4.14 -3.15
N ILE A 125 9.60 -2.89 -2.90
CA ILE A 125 9.53 -1.81 -3.89
C ILE A 125 10.57 -2.07 -4.99
N GLY A 126 10.19 -1.90 -6.26
CA GLY A 126 11.03 -2.16 -7.43
C GLY A 126 12.34 -1.38 -7.42
N SER A 127 13.38 -1.82 -8.14
CA SER A 127 14.69 -1.14 -8.15
C SER A 127 14.74 0.09 -9.07
N GLU A 128 13.79 0.24 -9.99
CA GLU A 128 13.70 1.37 -10.90
C GLU A 128 13.39 2.70 -10.21
N PRO A 129 13.83 3.87 -10.72
CA PRO A 129 13.41 5.16 -10.19
C PRO A 129 11.88 5.34 -10.21
N SER A 130 11.34 6.07 -9.23
CA SER A 130 9.91 6.38 -9.22
C SER A 130 9.57 7.31 -10.38
N ARG A 131 8.44 7.04 -11.06
CA ARG A 131 7.99 7.77 -12.25
C ARG A 131 6.88 8.74 -11.90
N LEU A 132 6.89 9.92 -12.52
CA LEU A 132 5.79 10.86 -12.38
C LEU A 132 4.47 10.24 -12.85
N THR A 133 3.43 10.41 -12.05
CA THR A 133 2.06 10.01 -12.40
C THR A 133 1.34 11.15 -13.06
N ARG A 134 0.36 10.82 -13.91
CA ARG A 134 -0.50 11.84 -14.51
C ARG A 134 -1.26 12.55 -13.40
N GLY A 135 -1.00 13.85 -13.24
CA GLY A 135 -1.80 14.72 -12.39
C GLY A 135 -3.25 14.78 -12.84
N GLY A 136 -4.12 15.23 -11.94
CA GLY A 136 -5.50 15.56 -12.27
C GLY A 136 -5.62 17.01 -12.76
N LYS A 137 -6.79 17.39 -13.30
CA LYS A 137 -7.04 18.80 -13.70
C LYS A 137 -6.77 19.83 -12.58
N ARG A 138 -6.90 19.43 -11.32
CA ARG A 138 -6.74 20.29 -10.12
C ARG A 138 -5.43 20.09 -9.37
N LEU A 139 -4.65 19.06 -9.71
CA LEU A 139 -3.41 18.72 -9.00
C LEU A 139 -2.29 18.50 -10.02
N PRO A 140 -1.17 19.21 -9.89
CA PRO A 140 -0.08 19.11 -10.86
C PRO A 140 0.53 17.69 -10.86
N THR A 141 1.12 17.31 -12.00
CA THR A 141 1.91 16.08 -12.19
C THR A 141 3.16 16.11 -11.31
N ARG A 142 2.99 15.76 -10.03
CA ARG A 142 4.06 15.80 -9.03
C ARG A 142 4.08 14.59 -8.11
N ALA A 143 3.08 13.73 -8.17
CA ALA A 143 3.12 12.47 -7.47
C ALA A 143 3.91 11.45 -8.29
N LYS A 144 4.58 10.53 -7.61
CA LYS A 144 5.40 9.49 -8.20
C LYS A 144 4.83 8.12 -7.89
N ALA A 145 5.14 7.16 -8.75
CA ALA A 145 4.76 5.76 -8.61
C ALA A 145 5.93 4.85 -8.93
N ARG A 146 5.94 3.67 -8.33
CA ARG A 146 6.98 2.66 -8.49
C ARG A 146 6.39 1.26 -8.37
N SER A 147 7.02 0.27 -8.98
CA SER A 147 6.50 -1.10 -8.96
C SER A 147 6.61 -1.73 -7.56
N LEU A 148 5.76 -2.73 -7.33
CA LEU A 148 5.70 -3.50 -6.11
C LEU A 148 5.64 -5.00 -6.48
N SER A 149 6.47 -5.82 -5.86
CA SER A 149 6.56 -7.25 -6.16
C SER A 149 7.10 -8.06 -4.99
N MET A 150 6.95 -9.37 -5.05
CA MET A 150 7.68 -10.28 -4.18
C MET A 150 9.14 -10.36 -4.61
N ARG A 151 10.07 -10.26 -3.67
CA ARG A 151 11.51 -10.54 -3.90
C ARG A 151 12.06 -11.35 -2.74
N THR A 152 13.18 -12.01 -2.97
CA THR A 152 13.95 -12.60 -1.88
C THR A 152 14.31 -11.52 -0.86
N CYS A 153 14.07 -11.79 0.43
CA CYS A 153 14.47 -10.93 1.52
C CYS A 153 16.00 -10.81 1.50
N SER A 154 16.54 -9.59 1.41
CA SER A 154 17.97 -9.37 1.22
C SER A 154 18.40 -8.00 1.74
N ASP A 155 19.60 -7.94 2.30
CA ASP A 155 20.17 -6.66 2.77
C ASP A 155 20.55 -5.75 1.60
N LEU A 156 20.80 -6.30 0.41
CA LEU A 156 21.01 -5.51 -0.82
C LEU A 156 19.75 -4.74 -1.25
N SER A 157 18.57 -5.14 -0.77
CA SER A 157 17.29 -4.48 -1.06
C SER A 157 16.62 -3.92 0.19
N VAL A 158 17.37 -3.81 1.30
CA VAL A 158 16.81 -3.46 2.62
C VAL A 158 16.00 -2.17 2.57
N GLU A 159 16.53 -1.11 1.96
CA GLU A 159 15.85 0.19 1.89
C GLU A 159 14.46 0.13 1.22
N ARG A 160 14.25 -0.85 0.34
CA ARG A 160 13.01 -1.08 -0.41
C ARG A 160 12.13 -2.19 0.18
N GLN A 161 12.58 -2.81 1.27
CA GLN A 161 11.90 -3.89 1.99
C GLN A 161 11.47 -3.50 3.41
N LEU A 162 11.82 -2.30 3.87
CA LEU A 162 11.39 -1.78 5.17
C LEU A 162 10.07 -1.01 5.04
N TRP A 163 9.12 -1.36 5.90
CA TRP A 163 7.76 -0.85 5.93
C TRP A 163 7.39 -0.36 7.33
N THR A 164 6.47 0.60 7.39
CA THR A 164 5.83 1.04 8.62
C THR A 164 4.32 1.17 8.41
N LEU A 165 3.56 1.00 9.49
CA LEU A 165 2.16 1.36 9.53
C LEU A 165 2.06 2.77 10.12
N ALA A 166 1.58 3.72 9.31
CA ALA A 166 1.52 5.13 9.69
C ALA A 166 0.08 5.63 9.65
N ASP A 167 -0.37 6.23 10.76
CA ASP A 167 -1.62 6.97 10.78
C ASP A 167 -1.49 8.19 9.83
N PRO A 168 -2.54 8.53 9.06
CA PRO A 168 -2.56 9.75 8.27
C PRO A 168 -2.36 10.99 9.13
N LEU A 169 -1.70 11.98 8.56
CA LEU A 169 -1.57 13.28 9.19
C LEU A 169 -2.93 13.97 9.29
N THR A 170 -3.18 14.63 10.42
CA THR A 170 -4.37 15.47 10.64
C THR A 170 -4.19 16.81 9.92
N ILE A 171 -4.20 16.79 8.59
CA ILE A 171 -4.07 17.96 7.73
C ILE A 171 -5.23 18.04 6.73
N THR A 172 -5.67 19.26 6.42
CA THR A 172 -6.82 19.51 5.53
C THR A 172 -6.41 19.92 4.11
N LYS A 173 -5.11 20.09 3.87
CA LYS A 173 -4.54 20.42 2.56
C LYS A 173 -3.60 19.31 2.12
N PRO A 174 -3.57 18.99 0.82
CA PRO A 174 -2.68 17.95 0.30
C PRO A 174 -1.22 18.28 0.63
N LEU A 175 -0.48 17.28 1.13
CA LEU A 175 0.97 17.40 1.25
C LEU A 175 1.60 17.33 -0.15
N LEU A 176 1.96 18.50 -0.68
CA LEU A 176 2.63 18.63 -1.96
C LEU A 176 4.14 18.39 -1.78
N PRO A 177 4.84 17.84 -2.80
CA PRO A 177 6.28 17.76 -2.72
C PRO A 177 6.87 19.19 -2.76
N PRO A 178 8.11 19.37 -2.28
CA PRO A 178 8.83 20.64 -2.40
C PRO A 178 8.74 21.21 -3.82
N LYS A 179 8.66 22.53 -3.95
CA LYS A 179 8.76 23.18 -5.26
C LYS A 179 10.24 23.17 -5.68
N GLY A 180 10.58 22.45 -6.76
CA GLY A 180 11.93 22.36 -7.34
C GLY A 180 12.72 21.13 -6.86
N ASN A 181 13.58 20.50 -7.67
CA ASN A 181 14.14 20.88 -8.97
C ASN A 181 13.56 20.07 -10.15
#